data_AF-A0A354YWB9-F1
#
_entry.id   AF-A0A354YWB9-F1
#
_cell.length_a   1.000
_cell.length_b   1.000
_cell.length_c   1.000
_cell.angle_alpha   90.00
_cell.angle_beta   90.00
_cell.angle_gamma   90.00
#
_symmetry.space_group_name_H-M   'P 1'
#
loop_
_entity.id
_entity.type
_entity.pdbx_description
1 polymer ?
#
loop_
_entity_poly.entity_id
_entity_poly.type
_entity_poly.pdbx_seq_one_letter_code
_entity_poly.pdbx_strand_id
1 'polypeptide(L)' 'GIGISRTMAAAAEQGADENGIVWPLPIAPFEVIIVPVNSKNEEQMQAAWSLYEEFKQKGLETIIDDRDERA' A
#
# COMPACT_ATOMS: atom_id res chain seq x y z
N GLY A 1 25.95 -8.12 -16.60
CA GLY A 1 24.65 -8.69 -16.18
C GLY A 1 23.99 -7.76 -15.19
N ILE A 2 22.67 -7.67 -15.19
CA ILE A 2 21.89 -6.83 -14.26
C ILE A 2 21.65 -7.63 -12.96
N GLY A 3 21.94 -7.03 -11.82
CA GLY A 3 21.74 -7.67 -10.52
C GLY A 3 20.35 -7.39 -9.97
N ILE A 4 19.33 -8.18 -10.36
CA ILE A 4 17.91 -7.94 -10.01
C ILE A 4 17.69 -7.64 -8.53
N SER A 5 18.20 -8.49 -7.62
CA SER A 5 18.07 -8.28 -6.17
C SER A 5 18.78 -7.02 -5.69
N ARG A 6 19.93 -6.68 -6.28
CA ARG A 6 20.65 -5.43 -5.97
C ARG A 6 19.91 -4.20 -6.49
N THR A 7 19.24 -4.30 -7.62
CA THR A 7 18.42 -3.21 -8.18
C THR A 7 17.24 -2.89 -7.26
N MET A 8 16.56 -3.91 -6.71
CA MET A 8 15.49 -3.70 -5.73
C MET A 8 16.00 -3.01 -4.46
N ALA A 9 17.13 -3.49 -3.89
CA ALA A 9 17.74 -2.87 -2.72
C ALA A 9 18.18 -1.42 -2.98
N ALA A 10 18.80 -1.16 -4.13
CA ALA A 10 19.22 0.18 -4.51
C ALA A 10 18.03 1.14 -4.71
N ALA A 11 16.90 0.65 -5.21
CA ALA A 11 15.68 1.46 -5.34
C ALA A 11 15.11 1.83 -3.96
N ALA A 12 15.12 0.89 -3.00
CA ALA A 12 14.70 1.16 -1.64
C ALA A 12 15.62 2.18 -0.93
N GLU A 13 16.95 2.06 -1.09
CA GLU A 13 17.93 2.97 -0.48
C GLU A 13 17.90 4.38 -1.06
N GLN A 14 17.74 4.53 -2.38
CA GLN A 14 17.77 5.84 -3.03
C GLN A 14 16.48 6.65 -2.87
N GLY A 15 15.33 5.96 -2.73
CA GLY A 15 14.02 6.60 -2.61
C GLY A 15 13.58 6.87 -1.17
N ALA A 16 14.29 6.35 -0.17
CA ALA A 16 13.84 6.45 1.22
C ALA A 16 13.87 7.89 1.77
N ASP A 17 12.91 8.18 2.63
CA ASP A 17 12.85 9.39 3.45
C ASP A 17 12.93 9.05 4.95
N GLU A 18 12.64 10.03 5.82
CA GLU A 18 12.68 9.85 7.27
C GLU A 18 11.64 8.85 7.82
N ASN A 19 10.59 8.54 7.05
CA ASN A 19 9.49 7.66 7.42
C ASN A 19 9.59 6.27 6.80
N GLY A 20 10.52 6.03 5.88
CA GLY A 20 10.80 4.72 5.31
C GLY A 20 11.02 4.73 3.81
N ILE A 21 10.66 3.62 3.15
CA ILE A 21 10.89 3.44 1.70
C ILE A 21 9.78 4.15 0.91
N VAL A 22 10.17 4.99 -0.05
CA VAL A 22 9.26 5.51 -1.09
C VAL A 22 9.48 4.72 -2.38
N TRP A 23 8.60 3.74 -2.63
CA TRP A 23 8.70 2.91 -3.83
C TRP A 23 8.39 3.70 -5.11
N PRO A 24 9.19 3.54 -6.18
CA PRO A 24 8.74 3.91 -7.52
C PRO A 24 7.51 3.07 -7.90
N LEU A 25 6.47 3.72 -8.44
CA LEU A 25 5.19 3.07 -8.77
C LEU A 25 5.34 1.75 -9.56
N PRO A 26 6.22 1.62 -10.58
CA PRO A 26 6.34 0.39 -11.36
C PRO A 26 6.87 -0.84 -10.58
N ILE A 27 7.40 -0.65 -9.38
CA ILE A 27 7.95 -1.72 -8.53
C ILE A 27 7.37 -1.68 -7.11
N ALA A 28 6.35 -0.87 -6.88
CA ALA A 28 5.63 -0.86 -5.61
C ALA A 28 4.91 -2.20 -5.44
N PRO A 29 4.90 -2.81 -4.24
CA PRO A 29 4.18 -4.07 -4.03
C PRO A 29 2.67 -3.96 -4.24
N PHE A 30 2.12 -2.79 -3.89
CA PHE A 30 0.75 -2.37 -4.14
C PHE A 30 0.77 -0.87 -4.44
N GLU A 31 -0.16 -0.41 -5.26
CA GLU A 31 -0.30 0.99 -5.63
C GLU A 31 -1.06 1.79 -4.58
N VAL A 32 -2.01 1.14 -3.89
CA VAL A 32 -2.86 1.77 -2.87
C VAL A 32 -3.02 0.87 -1.65
N ILE A 33 -2.88 1.46 -0.46
CA ILE A 33 -3.19 0.82 0.81
C ILE A 33 -4.29 1.65 1.50
N ILE A 34 -5.44 1.03 1.76
CA ILE A 34 -6.56 1.64 2.48
C ILE A 34 -6.45 1.24 3.94
N VAL A 35 -6.35 2.22 4.83
CA VAL A 35 -6.22 2.00 6.28
C VAL A 35 -7.46 2.57 6.99
N PRO A 36 -8.44 1.73 7.38
CA PRO A 36 -9.53 2.16 8.25
C PRO A 36 -8.96 2.55 9.62
N VAL A 37 -9.30 3.75 10.10
CA VAL A 37 -8.76 4.26 11.39
C VAL A 37 -9.22 3.39 12.57
N ASN A 38 -10.44 2.85 12.50
CA ASN A 38 -10.97 1.91 13.46
C ASN A 38 -11.63 0.73 12.71
N SER A 39 -10.92 -0.39 12.63
CA SER A 39 -11.39 -1.62 11.98
C SER A 39 -12.61 -2.27 12.67
N LYS A 40 -12.94 -1.86 13.90
CA LYS A 40 -14.16 -2.29 14.61
C LYS A 40 -15.37 -1.41 14.32
N ASN A 41 -15.18 -0.25 13.70
CA ASN A 41 -16.27 0.61 13.29
C ASN A 41 -16.80 0.13 11.93
N GLU A 42 -18.05 -0.37 11.91
CA GLU A 42 -18.66 -0.92 10.70
C GLU A 42 -18.78 0.10 9.56
N GLU A 43 -19.08 1.36 9.87
CA GLU A 43 -19.19 2.42 8.86
C GLU A 43 -17.84 2.69 8.18
N GLN A 44 -16.75 2.74 8.96
CA GLN A 44 -15.40 2.92 8.41
C GLN A 44 -14.96 1.71 7.56
N MET A 45 -15.27 0.50 8.01
CA MET A 45 -14.97 -0.70 7.23
C MET A 45 -15.78 -0.75 5.93
N GLN A 46 -17.06 -0.38 5.95
CA GLN A 46 -17.88 -0.30 4.74
C GLN A 46 -17.34 0.74 3.75
N ALA A 47 -16.86 1.90 4.25
CA ALA A 47 -16.21 2.89 3.42
C ALA A 47 -14.90 2.36 2.81
N ALA A 48 -14.07 1.66 3.60
CA ALA A 48 -12.84 1.05 3.13
C ALA A 48 -13.08 0.02 2.00
N TRP A 49 -14.08 -0.86 2.18
CA TRP A 49 -14.47 -1.84 1.15
C TRP A 49 -15.02 -1.19 -0.11
N SER A 50 -15.80 -0.11 0.03
CA SER A 50 -16.33 0.62 -1.13
C SER A 50 -15.21 1.25 -1.96
N LEU A 51 -14.22 1.86 -1.31
CA LEU A 51 -13.03 2.42 -1.97
C LEU A 51 -12.18 1.33 -2.62
N TYR A 52 -12.00 0.19 -1.95
CA TYR A 52 -11.27 -0.95 -2.50
C TYR A 52 -11.87 -1.42 -3.82
N GLU A 53 -13.19 -1.60 -3.89
CA GLU A 53 -13.85 -2.00 -5.12
C GLU A 53 -13.76 -0.92 -6.21
N GLU A 54 -13.88 0.36 -5.86
CA GLU A 54 -13.72 1.47 -6.81
C GLU A 54 -12.32 1.48 -7.44
N PHE A 55 -11.27 1.35 -6.64
CA PHE A 55 -9.89 1.36 -7.12
C PHE A 55 -9.54 0.12 -7.92
N LYS A 56 -10.04 -1.05 -7.50
CA LYS A 56 -9.91 -2.28 -8.25
C LYS A 56 -10.61 -2.21 -9.61
N GLN A 57 -11.79 -1.58 -9.71
CA GLN A 57 -12.47 -1.32 -10.99
C GLN A 57 -11.69 -0.39 -11.91
N LYS A 58 -10.89 0.52 -11.34
CA LYS A 58 -9.95 1.38 -12.07
C LYS A 58 -8.65 0.66 -12.48
N GLY A 59 -8.50 -0.61 -12.10
CA GLY A 59 -7.34 -1.43 -12.42
C GLY A 59 -6.15 -1.25 -11.48
N LEU A 60 -6.34 -0.63 -10.31
CA LEU A 60 -5.26 -0.39 -9.35
C LEU A 60 -5.04 -1.60 -8.45
N GLU A 61 -3.78 -1.95 -8.20
CA GLU A 61 -3.41 -2.96 -7.20
C GLU A 61 -3.58 -2.38 -5.79
N THR A 62 -4.72 -2.69 -5.18
CA THR A 62 -5.16 -2.11 -3.90
C THR A 62 -5.23 -3.19 -2.82
N ILE A 63 -4.86 -2.84 -1.58
CA ILE A 63 -5.07 -3.65 -0.38
C ILE A 63 -5.76 -2.85 0.73
N ILE A 64 -6.43 -3.55 1.65
CA ILE A 64 -6.93 -2.97 2.91
C ILE A 64 -6.06 -3.51 4.04
N ASP A 65 -5.65 -2.63 4.94
CA ASP A 65 -5.06 -3.00 6.22
C ASP A 65 -6.18 -3.21 7.26
N ASP A 66 -6.68 -4.43 7.38
CA ASP A 66 -7.82 -4.79 8.23
C ASP A 66 -7.41 -5.26 9.64
N ARG A 67 -6.15 -5.04 10.03
CA ARG A 67 -5.63 -5.46 11.33
C ARG A 67 -6.40 -4.78 12.47
N ASP A 68 -6.59 -5.52 13.57
CA ASP A 68 -7.08 -4.97 14.84
C ASP A 68 -5.92 -4.35 15.64
N GLU A 69 -5.18 -3.44 14.99
CA GLU A 69 -4.18 -2.62 15.65
C GLU A 69 -4.85 -1.31 16.11
N ARG A 70 -4.58 -0.90 17.35
CA ARG A 70 -5.15 0.32 17.91
C ARG A 70 -4.47 1.53 17.25
N ALA A 71 -5.21 2.35 16.53
CA ALA A 71 -4.86 3.75 16.28
C ALA A 71 -5.15 4.60 17.53
#